data_AF-A0A6M7VCI8-F1
#
_entry.id   AF-A0A6M7VCI8-F1
#
_cell.length_a   1.000
_cell.length_b   1.000
_cell.length_c   1.000
_cell.angle_alpha   90.00
_cell.angle_beta   90.00
_cell.angle_gamma   90.00
#
_symmetry.space_group_name_H-M   'P 1'
#
loop_
_entity.id
_entity.type
_entity.pdbx_description
1 polymer ?
#
loop_
_entity_poly.entity_id
_entity_poly.type
_entity_poly.pdbx_seq_one_letter_code
_entity_poly.pdbx_strand_id
1 'polypeptide(L)'
;MQFQPLFEATDPIFKELASDHQTPAAEPLLVSPWVAMSAMQKNIRRGQIELALSAAAALLRNYPAKLWSRLAGIAFEDIGLADLDCVALVMAATTGKKFREQFGHEWRIASLVVTRMCAAPKCRGTDDLFIAISHHHELEALRGDLARETLTEHLSRVEGRAALLGASLAALHVSRVRWIGQVEGQRADPKELFAAMRVAGVGHRIVDLGEQGFRRTREALPILLPLVSQALPLGTLTVKDDEFPPVVIGHNRLPTYCLDAFSWEGKAALARFLKRDTATGRWLRKHAPTERRLSILAGGLFRVEGGLVRQRVEWPCAMTLRWLADSGFHNLKLSDPAAFLAMIRADLPKLDEVRHDVR
;
A
#
# COMPACT_ATOMS: atom_id res chain seq x y z
N MET A 1 28.92 -5.59 13.63
CA MET A 1 28.74 -4.78 12.40
C MET A 1 28.05 -3.50 12.83
N GLN A 2 28.75 -2.37 12.83
CA GLN A 2 28.16 -1.07 13.16
C GLN A 2 27.20 -0.67 12.03
N PHE A 3 26.01 -0.19 12.40
CA PHE A 3 25.05 0.34 11.44
C PHE A 3 25.60 1.64 10.87
N GLN A 4 25.71 1.73 9.54
CA GLN A 4 25.75 3.03 8.91
C GLN A 4 24.35 3.65 9.08
N PRO A 5 24.24 4.85 9.69
CA PRO A 5 22.98 5.56 9.71
C PRO A 5 22.57 5.87 8.26
N LEU A 6 21.32 5.59 7.90
CA LEU A 6 20.81 5.86 6.55
C LEU A 6 20.90 7.35 6.19
N PHE A 7 20.77 8.19 7.21
CA PHE A 7 20.79 9.63 7.09
C PHE A 7 22.04 10.16 7.78
N GLU A 8 22.92 10.79 7.02
CA GLU A 8 24.01 11.59 7.55
C GLU A 8 23.47 12.95 8.00
N ALA A 9 24.09 13.62 8.97
CA ALA A 9 23.62 14.92 9.46
C ALA A 9 23.45 15.99 8.35
N THR A 10 24.11 15.80 7.21
CA THR A 10 24.05 16.63 6.00
C THR A 10 22.90 16.28 5.06
N ASP A 11 22.14 15.21 5.34
CA ASP A 11 21.05 14.73 4.49
C ASP A 11 19.97 15.81 4.32
N PRO A 12 19.56 16.14 3.07
CA PRO A 12 18.51 17.12 2.79
C PRO A 12 17.22 16.89 3.57
N ILE A 13 16.90 15.64 3.93
CA ILE A 13 15.73 15.27 4.71
C ILE A 13 15.71 15.99 6.07
N PHE A 14 16.88 16.18 6.70
CA PHE A 14 16.94 16.91 7.97
C PHE A 14 16.65 18.40 7.79
N LYS A 15 16.99 18.99 6.64
CA LYS A 15 16.58 20.37 6.32
C LYS A 15 15.07 20.47 6.14
N GLU A 16 14.44 19.49 5.50
CA GLU A 16 12.98 19.44 5.36
C GLU A 16 12.29 19.28 6.72
N LEU A 17 12.78 18.38 7.59
CA LEU A 17 12.27 18.23 8.95
C LEU A 17 12.47 19.50 9.80
N ALA A 18 13.57 20.22 9.60
CA ALA A 18 13.87 21.48 10.28
C ALA A 18 13.25 22.72 9.60
N SER A 19 12.50 22.56 8.51
CA SER A 19 11.93 23.68 7.75
C SER A 19 10.96 24.56 8.56
N ASP A 20 10.60 25.73 8.06
CA ASP A 20 9.58 26.58 8.70
C ASP A 20 8.14 26.11 8.42
N HIS A 21 7.92 24.78 8.33
CA HIS A 21 6.59 24.19 8.13
C HIS A 21 5.62 24.71 9.19
N GLN A 22 4.64 25.51 8.73
CA GLN A 22 3.58 26.02 9.59
C GLN A 22 2.70 24.85 10.03
N THR A 23 2.67 24.59 11.34
CA THR A 23 1.89 23.49 11.89
C THR A 23 0.40 23.86 11.81
N PRO A 24 -0.40 23.18 10.97
CA PRO A 24 -1.81 23.49 10.83
C PRO A 24 -2.56 23.10 12.10
N ALA A 25 -3.57 23.88 12.45
CA ALA A 25 -4.62 23.41 13.35
C ALA A 25 -5.44 22.34 12.61
N ALA A 26 -5.72 21.21 13.26
CA ALA A 26 -6.59 20.18 12.71
C ALA A 26 -7.51 19.65 13.80
N GLU A 27 -8.81 19.67 13.54
CA GLU A 27 -9.78 19.02 14.42
C GLU A 27 -9.73 17.50 14.22
N PRO A 28 -9.47 16.72 15.27
CA PRO A 28 -9.46 15.26 15.17
C PRO A 28 -10.84 14.71 14.78
N LEU A 29 -10.87 13.78 13.82
CA LEU A 29 -12.10 13.03 13.51
C LEU A 29 -12.62 12.26 14.73
N LEU A 30 -13.92 12.31 14.94
CA LEU A 30 -14.63 11.56 16.00
C LEU A 30 -15.10 10.20 15.48
N VAL A 31 -14.15 9.36 15.07
CA VAL A 31 -14.42 8.03 14.51
C VAL A 31 -13.52 6.96 15.11
N SER A 32 -13.83 5.70 14.83
CA SER A 32 -13.00 4.58 15.26
C SER A 32 -11.59 4.65 14.64
N PRO A 33 -10.56 4.06 15.29
CA PRO A 33 -9.21 4.05 14.73
C PRO A 33 -9.13 3.41 13.34
N TRP A 34 -10.00 2.46 13.02
CA TRP A 34 -10.00 1.80 11.71
C TRP A 34 -10.52 2.73 10.61
N VAL A 35 -11.60 3.47 10.89
CA VAL A 35 -12.11 4.50 9.97
C VAL A 35 -11.09 5.63 9.83
N ALA A 36 -10.44 6.07 10.91
CA ALA A 36 -9.40 7.10 10.84
C ALA A 36 -8.19 6.66 10.00
N MET A 37 -7.70 5.42 10.14
CA MET A 37 -6.63 4.89 9.27
C MET A 37 -7.06 4.84 7.80
N SER A 38 -8.26 4.33 7.54
CA SER A 38 -8.83 4.26 6.19
C SER A 38 -8.96 5.64 5.55
N ALA A 39 -9.50 6.62 6.30
CA ALA A 39 -9.65 7.99 5.87
C ALA A 39 -8.29 8.64 5.59
N MET A 40 -7.32 8.53 6.51
CA MET A 40 -5.99 9.10 6.33
C MET A 40 -5.34 8.58 5.04
N GLN A 41 -5.32 7.26 4.86
CA GLN A 41 -4.67 6.63 3.70
C GLN A 41 -5.33 7.04 2.38
N LYS A 42 -6.67 6.95 2.28
CA LYS A 42 -7.38 7.28 1.04
C LYS A 42 -7.30 8.75 0.69
N ASN A 43 -7.27 9.63 1.70
CA ASN A 43 -7.10 11.06 1.46
C ASN A 43 -5.67 11.40 1.04
N ILE A 44 -4.64 10.71 1.56
CA ILE A 44 -3.27 10.80 1.02
C ILE A 44 -3.22 10.40 -0.45
N ARG A 45 -3.82 9.26 -0.82
CA ARG A 45 -3.93 8.80 -2.23
C ARG A 45 -4.57 9.83 -3.13
N ARG A 46 -5.60 10.53 -2.62
CA ARG A 46 -6.42 11.51 -3.35
C ARG A 46 -5.90 12.95 -3.25
N GLY A 47 -4.77 13.18 -2.56
CA GLY A 47 -4.23 14.52 -2.32
C GLY A 47 -5.15 15.44 -1.51
N GLN A 48 -5.99 14.89 -0.64
CA GLN A 48 -6.96 15.63 0.19
C GLN A 48 -6.34 15.96 1.56
N ILE A 49 -5.61 17.07 1.62
CA ILE A 49 -4.75 17.41 2.77
C ILE A 49 -5.57 17.57 4.07
N GLU A 50 -6.62 18.39 4.06
CA GLU A 50 -7.37 18.74 5.28
C GLU A 50 -7.94 17.49 5.97
N LEU A 51 -8.65 16.64 5.22
CA LEU A 51 -9.24 15.43 5.79
C LEU A 51 -8.17 14.39 6.20
N ALA A 52 -7.05 14.31 5.47
CA ALA A 52 -5.93 13.47 5.88
C ALA A 52 -5.32 13.94 7.20
N LEU A 53 -5.18 15.26 7.40
CA LEU A 53 -4.69 15.85 8.64
C LEU A 53 -5.65 15.62 9.81
N SER A 54 -6.95 15.83 9.63
CA SER A 54 -7.94 15.53 10.68
C SER A 54 -7.94 14.04 11.09
N ALA A 55 -7.79 13.13 10.13
CA ALA A 55 -7.67 11.71 10.40
C ALA A 55 -6.35 11.36 11.12
N ALA A 56 -5.24 11.97 10.70
CA ALA A 56 -3.94 11.83 11.34
C ALA A 56 -3.95 12.38 12.77
N ALA A 57 -4.61 13.52 13.03
CA ALA A 57 -4.76 14.10 14.35
C ALA A 57 -5.54 13.17 15.30
N ALA A 58 -6.61 12.54 14.81
CA ALA A 58 -7.36 11.53 15.57
C ALA A 58 -6.50 10.33 15.96
N LEU A 59 -5.68 9.84 15.03
CA LEU A 59 -4.75 8.74 15.31
C LEU A 59 -3.61 9.18 16.22
N LEU A 60 -3.03 10.36 16.04
CA LEU A 60 -1.94 10.82 16.90
C LEU A 60 -2.39 10.96 18.36
N ARG A 61 -3.59 11.54 18.55
CA ARG A 61 -4.17 11.77 19.89
C ARG A 61 -4.45 10.47 20.64
N ASN A 62 -5.03 9.49 19.95
CA ASN A 62 -5.59 8.30 20.62
C ASN A 62 -4.77 7.03 20.39
N TYR A 63 -4.02 6.94 19.29
CA TYR A 63 -3.32 5.74 18.82
C TYR A 63 -2.00 6.06 18.10
N PRO A 64 -1.04 6.80 18.71
CA PRO A 64 0.13 7.33 18.02
C PRO A 64 0.98 6.25 17.34
N ALA A 65 1.12 5.07 17.96
CA ALA A 65 1.84 3.95 17.34
C ALA A 65 1.19 3.48 16.02
N LYS A 66 -0.15 3.47 15.94
CA LYS A 66 -0.89 3.12 14.71
C LYS A 66 -0.69 4.16 13.62
N LEU A 67 -0.66 5.46 13.97
CA LEU A 67 -0.36 6.52 13.01
C LEU A 67 0.99 6.26 12.34
N TRP A 68 2.06 6.15 13.13
CA TRP A 68 3.41 6.04 12.61
C TRP A 68 3.64 4.73 11.83
N SER A 69 3.06 3.62 12.28
CA SER A 69 3.09 2.36 11.53
C SER A 69 2.36 2.48 10.20
N ARG A 70 1.18 3.11 10.18
CA ARG A 70 0.39 3.29 8.96
C ARG A 70 1.06 4.22 7.95
N LEU A 71 1.63 5.34 8.41
CA LEU A 71 2.40 6.24 7.53
C LEU A 71 3.58 5.52 6.89
N ALA A 72 4.29 4.68 7.64
CA ALA A 72 5.38 3.88 7.10
C ALA A 72 4.90 2.92 6.00
N GLY A 73 3.77 2.23 6.19
CA GLY A 73 3.17 1.37 5.16
C GLY A 73 2.76 2.15 3.91
N ILE A 74 2.05 3.27 4.07
CA ILE A 74 1.59 4.13 2.97
C ILE A 74 2.77 4.64 2.13
N ALA A 75 3.91 4.94 2.76
CA ALA A 75 5.11 5.37 2.03
C ALA A 75 5.54 4.33 0.97
N PHE A 76 5.55 3.04 1.30
CA PHE A 76 5.90 1.99 0.34
C PHE A 76 4.73 1.58 -0.58
N GLU A 77 3.50 1.67 -0.08
CA GLU A 77 2.29 1.22 -0.80
C GLU A 77 1.81 2.22 -1.85
N ASP A 78 1.80 3.50 -1.51
CA ASP A 78 1.11 4.54 -2.27
C ASP A 78 2.05 5.60 -2.84
N ILE A 79 3.20 5.87 -2.20
CA ILE A 79 4.23 6.77 -2.73
C ILE A 79 5.24 5.96 -3.56
N GLY A 80 5.83 4.91 -2.98
CA GLY A 80 6.66 3.94 -3.67
C GLY A 80 7.81 4.57 -4.47
N LEU A 81 8.01 4.07 -5.70
CA LEU A 81 9.07 4.56 -6.60
C LEU A 81 8.79 5.95 -7.21
N ALA A 82 7.61 6.54 -6.98
CA ALA A 82 7.30 7.85 -7.55
C ALA A 82 8.05 9.00 -6.86
N ASP A 83 8.33 8.87 -5.56
CA ASP A 83 9.00 9.89 -4.77
C ASP A 83 9.80 9.26 -3.62
N LEU A 84 11.02 8.81 -3.91
CA LEU A 84 11.92 8.18 -2.93
C LEU A 84 12.37 9.14 -1.83
N ASP A 85 12.39 10.45 -2.09
CA ASP A 85 12.70 11.46 -1.08
C ASP A 85 11.57 11.52 -0.04
N CYS A 86 10.31 11.49 -0.48
CA CYS A 86 9.15 11.41 0.41
C CYS A 86 9.14 10.09 1.21
N VAL A 87 9.47 8.95 0.59
CA VAL A 87 9.62 7.67 1.32
C VAL A 87 10.68 7.79 2.42
N ALA A 88 11.84 8.36 2.09
CA ALA A 88 12.94 8.55 3.02
C ALA A 88 12.58 9.50 4.18
N LEU A 89 11.90 10.63 3.88
CA LEU A 89 11.37 11.56 4.86
C LEU A 89 10.43 10.87 5.86
N VAL A 90 9.50 10.05 5.37
CA VAL A 90 8.57 9.32 6.23
C VAL A 90 9.31 8.31 7.10
N MET A 91 10.30 7.58 6.55
CA MET A 91 11.12 6.67 7.34
C MET A 91 11.87 7.41 8.46
N ALA A 92 12.50 8.55 8.15
CA ALA A 92 13.16 9.40 9.14
C ALA A 92 12.19 9.83 10.26
N ALA A 93 11.00 10.33 9.90
CA ALA A 93 9.96 10.73 10.85
C ALA A 93 9.50 9.57 11.76
N THR A 94 9.57 8.32 11.28
CA THR A 94 9.17 7.14 12.05
C THR A 94 10.23 6.64 13.05
N THR A 95 11.46 7.18 13.03
CA THR A 95 12.61 6.70 13.85
C THR A 95 12.29 6.59 15.33
N GLY A 96 11.61 7.59 15.90
CA GLY A 96 11.19 7.55 17.31
C GLY A 96 10.71 8.89 17.84
N LYS A 97 10.07 8.86 19.02
CA LYS A 97 9.51 10.06 19.65
C LYS A 97 10.58 11.11 19.98
N LYS A 98 11.67 10.69 20.65
CA LYS A 98 12.80 11.58 21.00
C LYS A 98 13.40 12.28 19.78
N PHE A 99 13.49 11.58 18.66
CA PHE A 99 13.95 12.16 17.40
C PHE A 99 12.99 13.26 16.92
N ARG A 100 11.68 12.99 16.88
CA ARG A 100 10.68 14.01 16.48
C ARG A 100 10.63 15.22 17.40
N GLU A 101 10.89 15.05 18.70
CA GLU A 101 10.95 16.16 19.66
C GLU A 101 12.04 17.18 19.31
N GLN A 102 13.14 16.76 18.66
CA GLN A 102 14.20 17.67 18.19
C GLN A 102 13.73 18.57 17.04
N PHE A 103 12.64 18.22 16.37
CA PHE A 103 12.09 18.94 15.22
C PHE A 103 10.67 19.46 15.50
N GLY A 104 10.40 19.92 16.73
CA GLY A 104 9.14 20.61 17.05
C GLY A 104 7.93 19.72 17.32
N HIS A 105 8.17 18.54 17.91
CA HIS A 105 7.17 17.60 18.46
C HIS A 105 6.36 16.80 17.44
N GLU A 106 5.53 15.88 17.94
CA GLU A 106 4.89 14.86 17.11
C GLU A 106 3.90 15.41 16.08
N TRP A 107 3.08 16.41 16.44
CA TRP A 107 2.06 16.92 15.51
C TRP A 107 2.66 17.73 14.36
N ARG A 108 3.68 18.55 14.63
CA ARG A 108 4.41 19.27 13.57
C ARG A 108 4.97 18.28 12.55
N ILE A 109 5.63 17.22 13.01
CA ILE A 109 6.21 16.22 12.12
C ILE A 109 5.12 15.41 11.39
N ALA A 110 4.08 14.98 12.09
CA ALA A 110 2.97 14.24 11.48
C ALA A 110 2.28 15.06 10.39
N SER A 111 1.98 16.34 10.66
CA SER A 111 1.34 17.22 9.68
C SER A 111 2.22 17.53 8.48
N LEU A 112 3.53 17.73 8.69
CA LEU A 112 4.51 17.89 7.60
C LEU A 112 4.49 16.67 6.67
N VAL A 113 4.70 15.47 7.21
CA VAL A 113 4.80 14.27 6.37
C VAL A 113 3.48 13.93 5.70
N VAL A 114 2.33 14.10 6.37
CA VAL A 114 1.01 13.89 5.75
C VAL A 114 0.78 14.85 4.59
N THR A 115 1.16 16.13 4.76
CA THR A 115 1.05 17.15 3.71
C THR A 115 1.95 16.78 2.52
N ARG A 116 3.21 16.42 2.79
CA ARG A 116 4.17 16.01 1.76
C ARG A 116 3.70 14.76 1.00
N MET A 117 3.16 13.77 1.71
CA MET A 117 2.62 12.55 1.12
C MET A 117 1.37 12.82 0.29
N CYS A 118 0.50 13.75 0.69
CA CYS A 118 -0.66 14.15 -0.12
C CYS A 118 -0.21 14.76 -1.46
N ALA A 119 0.81 15.62 -1.43
CA ALA A 119 1.34 16.33 -2.59
C ALA A 119 2.25 15.48 -3.50
N ALA A 120 2.87 14.43 -2.97
CA ALA A 120 3.80 13.60 -3.73
C ALA A 120 3.12 12.87 -4.91
N PRO A 121 3.82 12.65 -6.04
CA PRO A 121 3.36 11.71 -7.04
C PRO A 121 3.25 10.30 -6.43
N LYS A 122 2.37 9.48 -7.00
CA LYS A 122 1.96 8.20 -6.41
C LYS A 122 2.42 7.03 -7.27
N CYS A 123 2.84 5.95 -6.64
CA CYS A 123 3.17 4.70 -7.31
C CYS A 123 2.75 3.52 -6.44
N ARG A 124 1.92 2.66 -7.02
CA ARG A 124 1.46 1.41 -6.40
C ARG A 124 2.08 0.17 -7.03
N GLY A 125 3.09 0.31 -7.90
CA GLY A 125 3.69 -0.80 -8.63
C GLY A 125 4.22 -1.91 -7.71
N THR A 126 4.74 -1.56 -6.54
CA THR A 126 5.18 -2.52 -5.52
C THR A 126 4.00 -3.28 -4.89
N ASP A 127 2.91 -2.59 -4.59
CA ASP A 127 1.68 -3.20 -4.07
C ASP A 127 1.02 -4.08 -5.13
N ASP A 128 0.91 -3.59 -6.36
CA ASP A 128 0.38 -4.34 -7.50
C ASP A 128 1.22 -5.61 -7.77
N LEU A 129 2.56 -5.54 -7.67
CA LEU A 129 3.43 -6.72 -7.70
C LEU A 129 3.07 -7.69 -6.58
N PHE A 130 2.97 -7.21 -5.34
CA PHE A 130 2.66 -8.06 -4.19
C PHE A 130 1.31 -8.79 -4.36
N ILE A 131 0.29 -8.07 -4.81
CA ILE A 131 -1.03 -8.63 -5.12
C ILE A 131 -0.91 -9.67 -6.23
N ALA A 132 -0.24 -9.33 -7.34
CA ALA A 132 -0.08 -10.22 -8.48
C ALA A 132 0.60 -11.54 -8.10
N ILE A 133 1.77 -11.49 -7.44
CA ILE A 133 2.50 -12.72 -7.09
C ILE A 133 1.79 -13.55 -6.02
N SER A 134 0.99 -12.92 -5.15
CA SER A 134 0.22 -13.62 -4.11
C SER A 134 -1.05 -14.27 -4.65
N HIS A 135 -1.69 -13.68 -5.67
CA HIS A 135 -3.09 -14.00 -6.01
C HIS A 135 -3.32 -14.36 -7.48
N HIS A 136 -2.45 -13.98 -8.40
CA HIS A 136 -2.67 -14.27 -9.81
C HIS A 136 -2.61 -15.77 -10.06
N HIS A 137 -3.66 -16.31 -10.70
CA HIS A 137 -3.87 -17.74 -10.83
C HIS A 137 -2.82 -18.41 -11.74
N GLU A 138 -2.36 -17.73 -12.79
CA GLU A 138 -1.32 -18.27 -13.68
C GLU A 138 0.06 -18.42 -12.99
N LEU A 139 0.25 -17.82 -11.82
CA LEU A 139 1.48 -17.95 -11.04
C LEU A 139 1.42 -19.09 -10.00
N GLU A 140 0.35 -19.90 -9.99
CA GLU A 140 0.20 -21.00 -9.02
C GLU A 140 1.28 -22.06 -9.14
N ALA A 141 1.58 -22.50 -10.37
CA ALA A 141 2.66 -23.45 -10.61
C ALA A 141 4.01 -22.89 -10.16
N LEU A 142 4.31 -21.62 -10.53
CA LEU A 142 5.55 -20.96 -10.14
C LEU A 142 5.69 -20.84 -8.61
N ARG A 143 4.61 -20.47 -7.89
CA ARG A 143 4.60 -20.46 -6.42
C ARG A 143 4.91 -21.84 -5.85
N GLY A 144 4.27 -22.89 -6.38
CA GLY A 144 4.46 -24.26 -5.94
C GLY A 144 5.88 -24.78 -6.18
N ASP A 145 6.50 -24.40 -7.31
CA ASP A 145 7.87 -24.78 -7.65
C ASP A 145 8.89 -24.08 -6.75
N LEU A 146 8.77 -22.76 -6.59
CA LEU A 146 9.67 -21.99 -5.73
C LEU A 146 9.54 -22.37 -4.26
N ALA A 147 8.34 -22.74 -3.79
CA ALA A 147 8.13 -23.24 -2.43
C ALA A 147 8.99 -24.46 -2.06
N ARG A 148 9.57 -25.18 -3.03
CA ARG A 148 10.44 -26.34 -2.80
C ARG A 148 11.93 -26.02 -2.83
N GLU A 149 12.30 -24.80 -3.15
CA GLU A 149 13.70 -24.38 -3.24
C GLU A 149 14.32 -24.11 -1.87
N THR A 150 15.66 -24.15 -1.85
CA THR A 150 16.49 -23.81 -0.71
C THR A 150 16.75 -22.31 -0.62
N LEU A 151 17.22 -21.86 0.55
CA LEU A 151 17.65 -20.47 0.76
C LEU A 151 18.69 -20.02 -0.29
N THR A 152 19.66 -20.88 -0.61
CA THR A 152 20.72 -20.56 -1.58
C THR A 152 20.16 -20.38 -3.00
N GLU A 153 19.23 -21.24 -3.42
CA GLU A 153 18.59 -21.13 -4.73
C GLU A 153 17.76 -19.84 -4.83
N HIS A 154 17.01 -19.49 -3.78
CA HIS A 154 16.28 -18.23 -3.75
C HIS A 154 17.19 -17.00 -3.81
N LEU A 155 18.29 -16.99 -3.04
CA LEU A 155 19.27 -15.89 -3.10
C LEU A 155 19.89 -15.80 -4.51
N SER A 156 20.25 -16.93 -5.12
CA SER A 156 20.79 -16.98 -6.48
C SER A 156 19.83 -16.41 -7.53
N ARG A 157 18.52 -16.62 -7.38
CA ARG A 157 17.50 -16.01 -8.26
C ARG A 157 17.45 -14.49 -8.16
N VAL A 158 17.61 -13.96 -6.94
CA VAL A 158 17.65 -12.52 -6.69
C VAL A 158 18.94 -11.91 -7.26
N GLU A 159 20.09 -12.56 -7.03
CA GLU A 159 21.40 -12.13 -7.55
C GLU A 159 21.47 -12.16 -9.08
N GLY A 160 21.01 -13.27 -9.66
CA GLY A 160 21.06 -13.54 -11.10
C GLY A 160 20.05 -12.74 -11.93
N ARG A 161 19.28 -11.83 -11.30
CA ARG A 161 18.23 -11.02 -11.96
C ARG A 161 17.26 -11.90 -12.76
N ALA A 162 16.77 -12.97 -12.13
CA ALA A 162 15.69 -13.77 -12.73
C ALA A 162 14.49 -12.86 -13.06
N ALA A 163 13.57 -13.36 -13.89
CA ALA A 163 12.35 -12.63 -14.23
C ALA A 163 11.68 -12.05 -12.96
N LEU A 164 11.25 -10.79 -13.02
CA LEU A 164 10.81 -9.99 -11.87
C LEU A 164 9.87 -10.77 -10.92
N LEU A 165 8.86 -11.46 -11.47
CA LEU A 165 7.89 -12.21 -10.67
C LEU A 165 8.55 -13.36 -9.88
N GLY A 166 9.47 -14.10 -10.50
CA GLY A 166 10.19 -15.20 -9.85
C GLY A 166 11.19 -14.72 -8.81
N ALA A 167 11.96 -13.67 -9.12
CA ALA A 167 12.85 -13.04 -8.14
C ALA A 167 12.09 -12.46 -6.94
N SER A 168 10.90 -11.89 -7.17
CA SER A 168 10.04 -11.36 -6.11
C SER A 168 9.51 -12.46 -5.19
N LEU A 169 9.03 -13.57 -5.75
CA LEU A 169 8.58 -14.72 -4.97
C LEU A 169 9.73 -15.31 -4.13
N ALA A 170 10.91 -15.49 -4.74
CA ALA A 170 12.11 -15.94 -4.02
C ALA A 170 12.46 -15.00 -2.85
N ALA A 171 12.40 -13.68 -3.07
CA ALA A 171 12.64 -12.69 -2.02
C ALA A 171 11.61 -12.79 -0.87
N LEU A 172 10.33 -13.05 -1.16
CA LEU A 172 9.33 -13.26 -0.12
C LEU A 172 9.63 -14.50 0.74
N HIS A 173 10.04 -15.61 0.12
CA HIS A 173 10.49 -16.81 0.86
C HIS A 173 11.69 -16.52 1.77
N VAL A 174 12.72 -15.82 1.25
CA VAL A 174 13.92 -15.50 2.04
C VAL A 174 13.62 -14.53 3.19
N SER A 175 12.64 -13.64 3.03
CA SER A 175 12.37 -12.57 4.01
C SER A 175 11.50 -12.98 5.20
N ARG A 176 10.76 -14.10 5.09
CA ARG A 176 9.79 -14.58 6.09
C ARG A 176 8.60 -13.66 6.38
N VAL A 177 8.35 -12.65 5.53
CA VAL A 177 7.10 -11.89 5.63
C VAL A 177 5.90 -12.80 5.47
N ARG A 178 4.77 -12.42 6.05
CA ARG A 178 3.53 -13.16 5.87
C ARG A 178 2.94 -12.86 4.49
N TRP A 179 2.69 -13.90 3.69
CA TRP A 179 2.02 -13.80 2.39
C TRP A 179 1.37 -15.12 1.98
N ILE A 180 0.58 -15.12 0.91
CA ILE A 180 -0.11 -16.33 0.42
C ILE A 180 0.84 -17.19 -0.40
N GLY A 181 1.27 -18.31 0.15
CA GLY A 181 2.30 -19.18 -0.45
C GLY A 181 3.53 -19.36 0.44
N GLN A 182 3.56 -18.69 1.60
CA GLN A 182 4.60 -18.91 2.61
C GLN A 182 4.59 -20.37 3.09
N VAL A 183 5.76 -21.00 3.09
CA VAL A 183 5.97 -22.35 3.60
C VAL A 183 6.48 -22.26 5.04
N GLU A 184 5.82 -22.96 5.97
CA GLU A 184 6.26 -23.03 7.36
C GLU A 184 7.61 -23.77 7.49
N GLY A 185 8.45 -23.33 8.42
CA GLY A 185 9.73 -23.97 8.72
C GLY A 185 10.91 -23.60 7.79
N GLN A 186 10.67 -22.95 6.65
CA GLN A 186 11.76 -22.50 5.77
C GLN A 186 12.70 -21.51 6.46
N ARG A 187 14.01 -21.67 6.26
CA ARG A 187 15.04 -20.72 6.76
C ARG A 187 14.89 -19.38 6.02
N ALA A 188 14.97 -18.30 6.79
CA ALA A 188 14.95 -16.95 6.25
C ALA A 188 16.19 -16.20 6.68
N ASP A 189 16.65 -15.31 5.80
CA ASP A 189 17.74 -14.41 6.10
C ASP A 189 17.55 -13.09 5.32
N PRO A 190 16.75 -12.15 5.87
CA PRO A 190 16.53 -10.86 5.23
C PRO A 190 17.83 -10.07 5.02
N LYS A 191 18.86 -10.30 5.84
CA LYS A 191 20.13 -9.60 5.70
C LYS A 191 20.86 -10.06 4.44
N GLU A 192 20.98 -11.37 4.25
CA GLU A 192 21.55 -11.95 3.02
C GLU A 192 20.71 -11.60 1.78
N LEU A 193 19.38 -11.48 1.92
CA LEU A 193 18.52 -11.00 0.83
C LEU A 193 18.89 -9.59 0.36
N PHE A 194 19.04 -8.63 1.27
CA PHE A 194 19.44 -7.28 0.90
C PHE A 194 20.90 -7.24 0.41
N ALA A 195 21.78 -8.14 0.86
CA ALA A 195 23.12 -8.29 0.30
C ALA A 195 23.06 -8.79 -1.16
N ALA A 196 22.26 -9.82 -1.44
CA ALA A 196 21.99 -10.34 -2.78
C ALA A 196 21.44 -9.26 -3.73
N MET A 197 20.55 -8.39 -3.27
CA MET A 197 20.06 -7.25 -4.07
C MET A 197 21.17 -6.26 -4.45
N ARG A 198 22.13 -6.00 -3.53
CA ARG A 198 23.28 -5.14 -3.83
C ARG A 198 24.22 -5.81 -4.84
N VAL A 199 24.47 -7.12 -4.70
CA VAL A 199 25.24 -7.92 -5.66
C VAL A 199 24.58 -7.92 -7.04
N ALA A 200 23.25 -8.00 -7.08
CA ALA A 200 22.45 -7.87 -8.30
C ALA A 200 22.53 -6.45 -8.92
N GLY A 201 23.25 -5.50 -8.31
CA GLY A 201 23.39 -4.13 -8.80
C GLY A 201 22.13 -3.27 -8.65
N VAL A 202 21.24 -3.59 -7.72
CA VAL A 202 20.16 -2.67 -7.34
C VAL A 202 20.78 -1.44 -6.68
N GLY A 203 20.31 -0.25 -7.01
CA GLY A 203 20.86 1.00 -6.49
C GLY A 203 20.86 1.03 -4.95
N HIS A 204 22.03 1.29 -4.35
CA HIS A 204 22.27 1.24 -2.90
C HIS A 204 21.19 1.97 -2.10
N ARG A 205 20.88 3.21 -2.49
CA ARG A 205 19.86 4.04 -1.84
C ARG A 205 18.49 3.34 -1.73
N ILE A 206 18.07 2.64 -2.78
CA ILE A 206 16.76 1.96 -2.80
C ILE A 206 16.81 0.71 -1.90
N VAL A 207 17.90 -0.06 -1.95
CA VAL A 207 18.10 -1.21 -1.07
C VAL A 207 18.09 -0.79 0.39
N ASP A 208 18.81 0.28 0.74
CA ASP A 208 18.93 0.74 2.12
C ASP A 208 17.59 1.28 2.66
N LEU A 209 16.81 1.97 1.81
CA LEU A 209 15.43 2.36 2.13
C LEU A 209 14.51 1.15 2.33
N GLY A 210 14.59 0.16 1.43
CA GLY A 210 13.83 -1.09 1.55
C GLY A 210 14.17 -1.85 2.84
N GLU A 211 15.45 -1.91 3.19
CA GLU A 211 15.93 -2.58 4.40
C GLU A 211 15.47 -1.86 5.67
N GLN A 212 15.56 -0.52 5.72
CA GLN A 212 15.05 0.26 6.83
C GLN A 212 13.52 0.12 6.96
N GLY A 213 12.80 0.22 5.85
CA GLY A 213 11.35 0.04 5.79
C GLY A 213 10.94 -1.34 6.28
N PHE A 214 11.65 -2.40 5.89
CA PHE A 214 11.38 -3.75 6.33
C PHE A 214 11.59 -3.91 7.84
N ARG A 215 12.68 -3.37 8.41
CA ARG A 215 12.88 -3.42 9.86
C ARG A 215 11.78 -2.70 10.62
N ARG A 216 11.26 -1.61 10.05
CA ARG A 216 10.24 -0.78 10.67
C ARG A 216 8.85 -1.41 10.61
N THR A 217 8.47 -1.98 9.47
CA THR A 217 7.11 -2.44 9.20
C THR A 217 6.97 -3.95 9.35
N ARG A 218 8.03 -4.71 9.05
CA ARG A 218 8.02 -6.18 8.86
C ARG A 218 7.04 -6.63 7.77
N GLU A 219 6.78 -5.77 6.80
CA GLU A 219 5.87 -6.03 5.68
C GLU A 219 6.63 -6.36 4.39
N ALA A 220 5.92 -6.89 3.40
CA ALA A 220 6.49 -7.33 2.12
C ALA A 220 6.93 -6.16 1.22
N LEU A 221 6.22 -5.03 1.25
CA LEU A 221 6.43 -3.94 0.27
C LEU A 221 7.85 -3.37 0.30
N PRO A 222 8.49 -3.11 1.46
CA PRO A 222 9.88 -2.66 1.50
C PRO A 222 10.89 -3.66 0.90
N ILE A 223 10.60 -4.96 0.92
CA ILE A 223 11.45 -5.99 0.28
C ILE A 223 11.27 -5.99 -1.23
N LEU A 224 10.06 -5.72 -1.71
CA LEU A 224 9.73 -5.76 -3.13
C LEU A 224 10.10 -4.47 -3.86
N LEU A 225 10.13 -3.32 -3.16
CA LEU A 225 10.46 -2.02 -3.75
C LEU A 225 11.80 -2.03 -4.54
N PRO A 226 12.93 -2.56 -3.99
CA PRO A 226 14.19 -2.64 -4.72
C PRO A 226 14.11 -3.49 -5.98
N LEU A 227 13.33 -4.57 -5.99
CA LEU A 227 13.19 -5.45 -7.16
C LEU A 227 12.39 -4.77 -8.27
N VAL A 228 11.28 -4.11 -7.94
CA VAL A 228 10.49 -3.34 -8.92
C VAL A 228 11.32 -2.21 -9.54
N SER A 229 12.23 -1.61 -8.77
CA SER A 229 13.07 -0.51 -9.26
C SER A 229 13.97 -0.90 -10.44
N GLN A 230 14.32 -2.17 -10.59
CA GLN A 230 15.11 -2.66 -11.73
C GLN A 230 14.37 -2.53 -13.08
N ALA A 231 13.03 -2.50 -13.03
CA ALA A 231 12.18 -2.34 -14.21
C ALA A 231 11.71 -0.89 -14.43
N LEU A 232 12.23 0.07 -13.65
CA LEU A 232 11.91 1.50 -13.80
C LEU A 232 12.72 2.08 -14.97
N PRO A 233 12.09 2.65 -16.01
CA PRO A 233 12.84 3.24 -17.11
C PRO A 233 13.54 4.53 -16.65
N LEU A 234 14.63 4.87 -17.34
CA LEU A 234 15.33 6.14 -17.15
C LEU A 234 14.52 7.29 -17.80
N GLY A 235 14.58 8.47 -17.20
CA GLY A 235 13.98 9.69 -17.74
C GLY A 235 12.67 10.10 -17.06
N THR A 236 11.98 11.05 -17.68
CA THR A 236 10.71 11.58 -17.18
C THR A 236 9.58 10.59 -17.41
N LEU A 237 8.87 10.24 -16.34
CA LEU A 237 7.73 9.33 -16.38
C LEU A 237 6.43 10.11 -16.56
N THR A 238 5.44 9.46 -17.17
CA THR A 238 4.10 10.07 -17.32
C THR A 238 3.39 10.07 -15.98
N VAL A 239 2.71 11.17 -15.65
CA VAL A 239 1.92 11.33 -14.43
C VAL A 239 0.47 11.60 -14.80
N LYS A 240 -0.46 10.82 -14.23
CA LYS A 240 -1.90 10.92 -14.53
C LYS A 240 -2.75 10.63 -13.31
N ASP A 241 -3.88 11.31 -13.16
CA ASP A 241 -4.88 10.93 -12.16
C ASP A 241 -5.63 9.67 -12.61
N ASP A 242 -5.89 8.76 -11.67
CA ASP A 242 -6.89 7.71 -11.88
C ASP A 242 -8.28 8.33 -12.07
N GLU A 243 -9.17 7.59 -12.73
CA GLU A 243 -10.55 8.02 -12.91
C GLU A 243 -11.35 7.78 -11.61
N PHE A 244 -11.53 8.83 -10.82
CA PHE A 244 -12.24 8.74 -9.54
C PHE A 244 -13.77 8.73 -9.71
N PRO A 245 -14.48 7.84 -8.99
CA PRO A 245 -15.92 7.98 -8.79
C PRO A 245 -16.28 9.30 -8.09
N PRO A 246 -17.50 9.83 -8.30
CA PRO A 246 -18.00 10.97 -7.53
C PRO A 246 -17.89 10.76 -6.02
N VAL A 247 -17.56 11.82 -5.29
CA VAL A 247 -17.45 11.75 -3.83
C VAL A 247 -18.83 11.95 -3.21
N VAL A 248 -19.31 10.94 -2.48
CA VAL A 248 -20.52 11.02 -1.67
C VAL A 248 -20.13 11.23 -0.21
N ILE A 249 -20.76 12.19 0.46
CA ILE A 249 -20.56 12.43 1.90
C ILE A 249 -21.68 11.73 2.67
N GLY A 250 -21.30 10.88 3.64
CA GLY A 250 -22.22 10.19 4.53
C GLY A 250 -22.77 11.08 5.64
N HIS A 251 -23.77 10.58 6.39
CA HIS A 251 -24.32 11.29 7.56
C HIS A 251 -23.29 11.54 8.66
N ASN A 252 -22.24 10.71 8.74
CA ASN A 252 -21.09 10.90 9.62
C ASN A 252 -20.12 12.00 9.15
N ARG A 253 -20.48 12.78 8.11
CA ARG A 253 -19.66 13.84 7.49
C ARG A 253 -18.34 13.36 6.89
N LEU A 254 -18.20 12.06 6.64
CA LEU A 254 -17.04 11.49 5.95
C LEU A 254 -17.40 11.10 4.52
N PRO A 255 -16.44 11.15 3.59
CA PRO A 255 -16.58 10.50 2.30
C PRO A 255 -16.88 8.99 2.47
N THR A 256 -17.86 8.48 1.76
CA THR A 256 -18.28 7.07 1.85
C THR A 256 -17.17 6.09 1.48
N TYR A 257 -16.23 6.48 0.62
CA TYR A 257 -15.04 5.68 0.30
C TYR A 257 -14.17 5.36 1.52
N CYS A 258 -14.28 6.11 2.62
CA CYS A 258 -13.58 5.81 3.87
C CYS A 258 -14.13 4.55 4.59
N LEU A 259 -15.32 4.09 4.20
CA LEU A 259 -16.04 2.96 4.80
C LEU A 259 -15.86 1.70 3.94
N ASP A 260 -14.70 1.06 4.05
CA ASP A 260 -14.35 -0.11 3.25
C ASP A 260 -14.04 -1.35 4.10
N ALA A 261 -13.46 -2.38 3.47
CA ALA A 261 -13.18 -3.64 4.14
C ALA A 261 -12.08 -3.56 5.22
N PHE A 262 -11.41 -2.42 5.43
CA PHE A 262 -10.40 -2.25 6.48
C PHE A 262 -10.97 -1.68 7.78
N SER A 263 -12.27 -1.30 7.81
CA SER A 263 -12.99 -0.94 9.04
C SER A 263 -14.13 -1.91 9.33
N TRP A 264 -14.54 -1.98 10.59
CA TRP A 264 -15.68 -2.83 10.98
C TRP A 264 -16.98 -2.30 10.39
N GLU A 265 -17.11 -0.98 10.40
CA GLU A 265 -18.22 -0.20 9.87
C GLU A 265 -18.36 -0.41 8.36
N GLY A 266 -17.24 -0.35 7.63
CA GLY A 266 -17.23 -0.61 6.20
C GLY A 266 -17.50 -2.07 5.86
N LYS A 267 -16.92 -3.04 6.58
CA LYS A 267 -17.28 -4.46 6.42
C LYS A 267 -18.77 -4.72 6.63
N ALA A 268 -19.37 -4.09 7.65
CA ALA A 268 -20.80 -4.19 7.90
C ALA A 268 -21.63 -3.60 6.75
N ALA A 269 -21.21 -2.46 6.20
CA ALA A 269 -21.86 -1.86 5.02
C ALA A 269 -21.77 -2.79 3.79
N LEU A 270 -20.59 -3.37 3.51
CA LEU A 270 -20.42 -4.32 2.41
C LEU A 270 -21.27 -5.59 2.59
N ALA A 271 -21.37 -6.10 3.82
CA ALA A 271 -22.23 -7.24 4.13
C ALA A 271 -23.72 -6.93 3.92
N ARG A 272 -24.17 -5.72 4.24
CA ARG A 272 -25.55 -5.26 3.95
C ARG A 272 -25.77 -5.10 2.44
N PHE A 273 -24.81 -4.52 1.73
CA PHE A 273 -24.87 -4.38 0.27
C PHE A 273 -25.02 -5.73 -0.44
N LEU A 274 -24.30 -6.77 -0.01
CA LEU A 274 -24.42 -8.13 -0.56
C LEU A 274 -25.82 -8.75 -0.42
N LYS A 275 -26.65 -8.25 0.51
CA LYS A 275 -28.04 -8.69 0.68
C LYS A 275 -29.02 -7.95 -0.24
N ARG A 276 -28.63 -6.83 -0.83
CA ARG A 276 -29.47 -6.07 -1.76
C ARG A 276 -29.55 -6.76 -3.12
N ASP A 277 -30.57 -6.39 -3.88
CA ASP A 277 -30.75 -6.85 -5.26
C ASP A 277 -29.98 -5.98 -6.26
N THR A 278 -28.65 -6.12 -6.24
CA THR A 278 -27.71 -5.42 -7.14
C THR A 278 -27.14 -6.38 -8.19
N ALA A 279 -26.60 -5.85 -9.28
CA ALA A 279 -25.99 -6.67 -10.32
C ALA A 279 -24.81 -7.46 -9.74
N THR A 280 -23.94 -6.76 -9.02
CA THR A 280 -22.80 -7.32 -8.28
C THR A 280 -23.24 -8.38 -7.26
N GLY A 281 -24.27 -8.08 -6.47
CA GLY A 281 -24.80 -9.01 -5.46
C GLY A 281 -25.35 -10.29 -6.07
N ARG A 282 -26.16 -10.19 -7.14
CA ARG A 282 -26.66 -11.36 -7.89
C ARG A 282 -25.53 -12.17 -8.49
N TRP A 283 -24.56 -11.52 -9.11
CA TRP A 283 -23.40 -12.17 -9.72
C TRP A 283 -22.59 -12.96 -8.67
N LEU A 284 -22.27 -12.34 -7.54
CA LEU A 284 -21.52 -13.02 -6.46
C LEU A 284 -22.30 -14.18 -5.84
N ARG A 285 -23.62 -14.08 -5.73
CA ARG A 285 -24.45 -15.20 -5.26
C ARG A 285 -24.42 -16.39 -6.22
N LYS A 286 -24.36 -16.12 -7.54
CA LYS A 286 -24.32 -17.14 -8.58
C LYS A 286 -22.92 -17.77 -8.76
N HIS A 287 -21.86 -16.99 -8.61
CA HIS A 287 -20.51 -17.39 -9.05
C HIS A 287 -19.48 -17.56 -7.92
N ALA A 288 -19.78 -17.14 -6.69
CA ALA A 288 -18.83 -17.22 -5.58
C ALA A 288 -19.41 -17.98 -4.36
N PRO A 289 -18.59 -18.82 -3.69
CA PRO A 289 -18.95 -19.43 -2.41
C PRO A 289 -19.30 -18.37 -1.36
N THR A 290 -20.30 -18.64 -0.53
CA THR A 290 -20.88 -17.67 0.42
C THR A 290 -19.82 -17.03 1.31
N GLU A 291 -18.90 -17.84 1.83
CA GLU A 291 -17.79 -17.47 2.71
C GLU A 291 -16.74 -16.57 2.06
N ARG A 292 -16.70 -16.51 0.72
CA ARG A 292 -15.74 -15.68 -0.05
C ARG A 292 -16.36 -14.42 -0.63
N ARG A 293 -17.68 -14.28 -0.67
CA ARG A 293 -18.36 -13.14 -1.34
C ARG A 293 -17.88 -11.78 -0.83
N LEU A 294 -17.72 -11.65 0.49
CA LEU A 294 -17.27 -10.40 1.10
C LEU A 294 -15.83 -10.04 0.70
N SER A 295 -14.89 -11.00 0.71
CA SER A 295 -13.50 -10.74 0.35
C SER A 295 -13.35 -10.43 -1.15
N ILE A 296 -14.12 -11.12 -2.00
CA ILE A 296 -14.14 -10.84 -3.44
C ILE A 296 -14.69 -9.42 -3.72
N LEU A 297 -15.82 -9.06 -3.10
CA LEU A 297 -16.39 -7.71 -3.20
C LEU A 297 -15.40 -6.66 -2.69
N ALA A 298 -14.81 -6.89 -1.52
CA ALA A 298 -13.84 -5.99 -0.90
C ALA A 298 -12.64 -5.71 -1.81
N GLY A 299 -12.07 -6.76 -2.40
CA GLY A 299 -10.97 -6.62 -3.34
C GLY A 299 -11.38 -5.84 -4.59
N GLY A 300 -12.55 -6.10 -5.16
CA GLY A 300 -12.98 -5.44 -6.39
C GLY A 300 -13.29 -3.98 -6.15
N LEU A 301 -13.92 -3.68 -5.02
CA LEU A 301 -14.15 -2.32 -4.53
C LEU A 301 -12.84 -1.56 -4.30
N PHE A 302 -11.82 -2.23 -3.77
CA PHE A 302 -10.50 -1.63 -3.65
C PHE A 302 -9.95 -1.21 -5.02
N ARG A 303 -10.10 -2.03 -6.07
CA ARG A 303 -9.61 -1.68 -7.41
C ARG A 303 -10.38 -0.53 -8.06
N VAL A 304 -11.69 -0.41 -7.83
CA VAL A 304 -12.53 0.63 -8.46
C VAL A 304 -12.66 1.93 -7.66
N GLU A 305 -12.28 1.94 -6.37
CA GLU A 305 -12.48 3.11 -5.50
C GLU A 305 -11.31 3.31 -4.52
N GLY A 306 -11.01 2.29 -3.71
CA GLY A 306 -10.13 2.44 -2.55
C GLY A 306 -8.65 2.64 -2.90
N GLY A 307 -8.21 2.02 -4.00
CA GLY A 307 -6.82 1.95 -4.46
C GLY A 307 -6.48 2.94 -5.58
N LEU A 308 -7.42 3.81 -5.94
CA LEU A 308 -7.21 4.88 -6.90
C LEU A 308 -6.36 6.00 -6.30
N VAL A 309 -5.50 6.60 -7.12
CA VAL A 309 -4.55 7.65 -6.69
C VAL A 309 -4.52 8.82 -7.67
N ARG A 310 -4.26 10.02 -7.13
CA ARG A 310 -3.90 11.19 -7.92
C ARG A 310 -2.42 11.14 -8.25
N GLN A 311 -2.04 11.76 -9.37
CA GLN A 311 -0.67 11.85 -9.84
C GLN A 311 0.04 10.48 -9.88
N ARG A 312 -0.66 9.46 -10.40
CA ARG A 312 -0.09 8.14 -10.63
C ARG A 312 1.04 8.25 -11.64
N VAL A 313 2.22 7.81 -11.25
CA VAL A 313 3.33 7.59 -12.17
C VAL A 313 3.08 6.31 -12.97
N GLU A 314 3.12 6.42 -14.30
CA GLU A 314 2.86 5.32 -15.22
C GLU A 314 4.13 4.95 -16.01
N TRP A 315 4.40 3.66 -16.08
CA TRP A 315 5.42 3.06 -16.95
C TRP A 315 5.04 1.60 -17.29
N PRO A 316 5.61 1.00 -18.35
CA PRO A 316 5.13 -0.27 -18.87
C PRO A 316 5.04 -1.40 -17.84
N CYS A 317 6.08 -1.60 -17.02
CA CYS A 317 6.06 -2.65 -16.00
C CYS A 317 4.98 -2.39 -14.94
N ALA A 318 4.81 -1.16 -14.44
CA ALA A 318 3.75 -0.86 -13.47
C ALA A 318 2.34 -1.09 -14.04
N MET A 319 2.12 -0.76 -15.32
CA MET A 319 0.83 -1.01 -15.98
C MET A 319 0.53 -2.51 -16.09
N THR A 320 1.52 -3.32 -16.47
CA THR A 320 1.39 -4.78 -16.50
C THR A 320 1.12 -5.35 -15.11
N LEU A 321 1.83 -4.88 -14.08
CA LEU A 321 1.60 -5.29 -12.69
C LEU A 321 0.20 -4.92 -12.20
N ARG A 322 -0.28 -3.72 -12.53
CA ARG A 322 -1.65 -3.28 -12.23
C ARG A 322 -2.68 -4.21 -12.89
N TRP A 323 -2.48 -4.56 -14.16
CA TRP A 323 -3.37 -5.48 -14.88
C TRP A 323 -3.38 -6.88 -14.26
N LEU A 324 -2.22 -7.42 -13.88
CA LEU A 324 -2.12 -8.70 -13.17
C LEU A 324 -2.83 -8.62 -11.80
N ALA A 325 -2.64 -7.53 -11.07
CA ALA A 325 -3.32 -7.31 -9.80
C ALA A 325 -4.84 -7.25 -9.97
N ASP A 326 -5.34 -6.49 -10.95
CA ASP A 326 -6.75 -6.37 -11.32
C ASP A 326 -7.38 -7.73 -11.69
N SER A 327 -6.59 -8.61 -12.33
CA SER A 327 -7.04 -9.93 -12.77
C SER A 327 -6.95 -11.01 -11.69
N GLY A 328 -6.13 -10.81 -10.65
CA GLY A 328 -5.77 -11.82 -9.67
C GLY A 328 -6.39 -11.65 -8.28
N PHE A 329 -6.64 -10.42 -7.82
CA PHE A 329 -6.85 -10.10 -6.39
C PHE A 329 -7.98 -10.88 -5.69
N HIS A 330 -8.98 -11.39 -6.42
CA HIS A 330 -10.13 -12.10 -5.87
C HIS A 330 -9.91 -13.61 -5.70
N ASN A 331 -8.73 -14.16 -6.08
CA ASN A 331 -8.46 -15.61 -6.12
C ASN A 331 -9.55 -16.38 -6.89
N LEU A 332 -10.13 -15.76 -7.92
CA LEU A 332 -11.09 -16.39 -8.84
C LEU A 332 -10.46 -16.37 -10.22
N LYS A 333 -10.74 -17.39 -11.01
CA LYS A 333 -10.40 -17.38 -12.43
C LYS A 333 -11.58 -16.76 -13.17
N LEU A 334 -11.50 -15.46 -13.45
CA LEU A 334 -12.51 -14.76 -14.26
C LEU A 334 -12.06 -14.77 -15.73
N SER A 335 -12.99 -15.07 -16.62
CA SER A 335 -12.76 -14.92 -18.07
C SER A 335 -12.66 -13.46 -18.48
N ASP A 336 -13.33 -12.56 -17.74
CA ASP A 336 -13.33 -11.11 -17.98
C ASP A 336 -13.31 -10.35 -16.63
N PRO A 337 -12.11 -10.13 -16.06
CA PRO A 337 -11.96 -9.33 -14.84
C PRO A 337 -12.45 -7.89 -15.01
N ALA A 338 -12.32 -7.31 -16.21
CA ALA A 338 -12.71 -5.93 -16.48
C ALA A 338 -14.23 -5.75 -16.41
N ALA A 339 -15.01 -6.68 -16.96
CA ALA A 339 -16.47 -6.66 -16.83
C ALA A 339 -16.94 -6.78 -15.37
N PHE A 340 -16.25 -7.58 -14.56
CA PHE A 340 -16.54 -7.68 -13.13
C PHE A 340 -16.29 -6.36 -12.40
N LEU A 341 -15.15 -5.71 -12.65
CA LEU A 341 -14.84 -4.40 -12.06
C LEU A 341 -15.81 -3.31 -12.55
N ALA A 342 -16.16 -3.29 -13.83
CA ALA A 342 -17.14 -2.36 -14.37
C ALA A 342 -18.52 -2.51 -13.72
N MET A 343 -18.95 -3.75 -13.45
CA MET A 343 -20.20 -4.02 -12.73
C MET A 343 -20.17 -3.51 -11.29
N ILE A 344 -19.07 -3.69 -10.55
CA ILE A 344 -18.91 -3.12 -9.20
C ILE A 344 -18.99 -1.60 -9.28
N ARG A 345 -18.27 -1.00 -10.24
CA ARG A 345 -18.27 0.45 -10.44
C ARG A 345 -19.66 1.01 -10.71
N ALA A 346 -20.46 0.31 -11.52
CA ALA A 346 -21.84 0.70 -11.82
C ALA A 346 -22.78 0.62 -10.60
N ASP A 347 -22.52 -0.29 -9.66
CA ASP A 347 -23.31 -0.41 -8.42
C ASP A 347 -22.78 0.48 -7.27
N LEU A 348 -21.72 1.28 -7.46
CA LEU A 348 -21.19 2.19 -6.42
C LEU A 348 -22.26 3.10 -5.81
N PRO A 349 -23.15 3.77 -6.57
CA PRO A 349 -24.20 4.60 -5.98
C PRO A 349 -25.09 3.84 -4.97
N LYS A 350 -25.41 2.57 -5.26
CA LYS A 350 -26.22 1.73 -4.36
C LYS A 350 -25.45 1.27 -3.13
N LEU A 351 -24.12 1.16 -3.24
CA LEU A 351 -23.26 0.92 -2.08
C LEU A 351 -23.14 2.18 -1.22
N ASP A 352 -23.04 3.36 -1.85
CA ASP A 352 -22.98 4.63 -1.15
C ASP A 352 -24.26 4.91 -0.35
N GLU A 353 -25.44 4.55 -0.87
CA GLU A 353 -26.68 4.55 -0.08
C GLU A 353 -26.55 3.74 1.21
N VAL A 354 -25.91 2.55 1.17
CA VAL A 354 -25.74 1.68 2.35
C VAL A 354 -24.71 2.24 3.33
N ARG A 355 -23.69 2.94 2.81
CA ARG A 355 -22.63 3.59 3.59
C ARG A 355 -23.08 4.92 4.19
N HIS A 356 -24.01 5.61 3.54
CA HIS A 356 -24.52 6.92 3.95
C HIS A 356 -25.06 6.90 5.40
N ASP A 357 -25.72 5.80 5.78
CA ASP A 357 -26.34 5.61 7.09
C ASP A 357 -25.44 4.94 8.14
N VAL A 358 -24.16 4.74 7.83
CA VAL A 358 -23.18 4.21 8.80
C VAL A 358 -22.85 5.31 9.82
N ARG A 359 -23.14 5.03 11.10
CA ARG A 359 -22.83 5.91 12.23
C ARG A 359 -21.43 5.69 12.75
#